data_AF-A0AAV5YN51-F1
#
_entry.id   AF-A0AAV5YN51-F1
#
_cell.length_a   1.000
_cell.length_b   1.000
_cell.length_c   1.000
_cell.angle_alpha   90.00
_cell.angle_beta   90.00
_cell.angle_gamma   90.00
#
_symmetry.space_group_name_H-M   'P 1'
#
loop_
_entity.id
_entity.type
_entity.pdbx_description
1 polymer ?
#
loop_
_entity_poly.entity_id
_entity_poly.type
_entity_poly.pdbx_seq_one_letter_code
_entity_poly.pdbx_strand_id
1 'polypeptide(L)'
;MLRHPAGRRGSALALLACVLGAGSATASSCGISARPLATPTTLVLSGGGAKGAYEAGVAAWLVERGLPIRLVAGSSAGALNAAMIAAGRTDRLEALWRGLTRDRVYSLRTRVLFGGLLPGWLTLLILDR
;
A
#
# COMPACT_ATOMS: atom_id res chain seq x y z
N MET A 1 17.72 -36.31 -60.50
CA MET A 1 19.07 -36.65 -59.99
C MET A 1 19.46 -35.58 -58.97
N LEU A 2 19.06 -35.73 -57.71
CA LEU A 2 19.87 -36.27 -56.60
C LEU A 2 21.14 -35.46 -56.30
N ARG A 3 21.09 -34.61 -55.26
CA ARG A 3 21.84 -34.78 -53.99
C ARG A 3 21.82 -33.50 -53.11
N HIS A 4 21.19 -33.59 -51.93
CA HIS A 4 21.76 -33.11 -50.66
C HIS A 4 22.95 -34.03 -50.28
N PRO A 5 23.91 -33.69 -49.39
CA PRO A 5 23.77 -33.01 -48.08
C PRO A 5 24.92 -31.98 -47.81
N ALA A 6 24.92 -31.14 -46.76
CA ALA A 6 25.31 -31.41 -45.37
C ALA A 6 25.15 -30.07 -44.59
N GLY A 7 24.59 -30.03 -43.37
CA GLY A 7 25.31 -30.33 -42.14
C GLY A 7 25.62 -29.05 -41.34
N ARG A 8 24.59 -28.30 -40.91
CA ARG A 8 24.78 -27.09 -40.08
C ARG A 8 24.64 -27.45 -38.60
N ARG A 9 25.70 -28.01 -38.02
CA ARG A 9 25.85 -28.20 -36.56
C ARG A 9 26.38 -26.90 -35.95
N GLY A 10 25.58 -26.22 -35.14
CA GLY A 10 26.05 -25.00 -34.47
C GLY A 10 24.96 -24.37 -33.61
N SER A 11 24.58 -25.02 -32.51
CA SER A 11 23.68 -24.44 -31.50
C SER A 11 23.89 -25.15 -30.16
N ALA A 12 25.04 -24.91 -29.52
CA ALA A 12 25.26 -25.32 -28.13
C ALA A 12 26.12 -24.32 -27.32
N LEU A 13 26.61 -23.24 -27.93
CA LEU A 13 27.50 -22.28 -27.24
C LEU A 13 26.82 -20.99 -26.73
N ALA A 14 25.50 -20.83 -26.90
CA ALA A 14 24.81 -19.62 -26.44
C ALA A 14 24.43 -19.62 -24.95
N LEU A 15 24.62 -20.74 -24.23
CA LEU A 15 24.19 -20.88 -22.84
C LEU A 15 25.27 -20.58 -21.78
N LEU A 16 26.51 -20.29 -22.18
CA LEU A 16 27.63 -20.09 -21.25
C LEU A 16 28.02 -18.62 -21.01
N ALA A 17 27.23 -17.65 -21.47
CA ALA A 17 27.52 -16.22 -21.30
C ALA A 17 26.76 -15.55 -20.13
N CYS A 18 25.87 -16.27 -19.43
CA CYS A 18 25.07 -15.70 -18.33
C CYS A 18 25.75 -15.74 -16.94
N VAL A 19 26.92 -16.37 -16.80
CA VAL A 19 27.51 -16.63 -15.46
C VAL A 19 28.61 -15.63 -15.07
N LEU A 20 29.12 -14.80 -15.99
CA LEU A 20 30.28 -13.93 -15.72
C LEU A 20 30.05 -12.42 -15.98
N GLY A 21 28.79 -12.00 -16.10
CA GLY A 21 28.45 -10.58 -16.06
C GLY A 21 28.43 -10.09 -14.62
N ALA A 22 29.57 -9.63 -14.10
CA ALA A 22 29.60 -8.75 -12.94
C ALA A 22 28.86 -7.45 -13.31
N GLY A 23 27.54 -7.49 -13.22
CA GLY A 23 26.71 -6.30 -13.27
C GLY A 23 27.06 -5.47 -12.06
N SER A 24 27.87 -4.44 -12.25
CA SER A 24 28.02 -3.35 -11.30
C SER A 24 26.62 -2.79 -11.05
N ALA A 25 26.00 -3.22 -9.95
CA ALA A 25 24.79 -2.60 -9.44
C ALA A 25 25.18 -1.17 -9.08
N THR A 26 24.92 -0.23 -10.00
CA THR A 26 24.96 1.19 -9.69
C THR A 26 23.92 1.39 -8.60
N ALA A 27 24.38 1.63 -7.37
CA ALA A 27 23.51 2.02 -6.29
C ALA A 27 22.71 3.23 -6.78
N SER A 28 21.42 3.04 -7.00
CA SER A 28 20.52 4.14 -7.32
C SER A 28 20.47 5.02 -6.09
N SER A 29 21.28 6.08 -6.08
CA SER A 29 21.26 7.03 -4.98
C SER A 29 19.91 7.75 -5.03
N CYS A 30 19.03 7.41 -4.11
CA CYS A 30 17.80 8.14 -3.88
C CYS A 30 18.18 9.50 -3.27
N GLY A 31 18.60 10.43 -4.14
CA GLY A 31 18.81 11.82 -3.77
C GLY A 31 17.46 12.52 -3.74
N ILE A 32 17.19 13.27 -2.67
CA ILE A 32 16.02 14.15 -2.62
C ILE A 32 16.17 15.17 -3.74
N SER A 33 15.36 15.04 -4.80
CA SER A 33 15.35 16.00 -5.91
C SER A 33 14.76 17.31 -5.40
N ALA A 34 15.60 18.35 -5.33
CA ALA A 34 15.22 19.69 -4.88
C ALA A 34 14.44 20.49 -5.94
N ARG A 35 13.90 19.85 -6.99
CA ARG A 35 13.12 20.53 -8.02
C ARG A 35 11.84 21.10 -7.39
N PRO A 36 11.53 22.39 -7.58
CA PRO A 36 10.25 22.95 -7.13
C PRO A 36 9.11 22.14 -7.72
N LEU A 37 8.21 21.64 -6.85
CA LEU A 37 7.03 20.87 -7.23
C LEU A 37 5.99 21.80 -7.89
N ALA A 38 6.31 22.32 -9.07
CA ALA A 38 5.35 23.02 -9.92
C ALA A 38 4.27 22.05 -10.47
N THR A 39 4.48 20.74 -10.31
CA THR A 39 3.52 19.71 -10.65
C THR A 39 2.55 19.49 -9.49
N PRO A 40 1.23 19.49 -9.75
CA PRO A 40 0.26 19.25 -8.70
C PRO A 40 0.49 17.89 -8.04
N THR A 41 0.71 17.89 -6.73
CA THR A 41 1.01 16.67 -5.96
C THR A 41 -0.28 16.05 -5.41
N THR A 42 -0.44 14.75 -5.62
CA THR A 42 -1.52 13.95 -5.04
C THR A 42 -0.95 13.03 -3.97
N LEU A 43 -1.53 13.04 -2.78
CA LEU A 43 -1.19 12.14 -1.69
C LEU A 43 -2.16 10.94 -1.68
N VAL A 44 -1.65 9.72 -1.85
CA VAL A 44 -2.45 8.49 -1.82
C VAL A 44 -2.11 7.68 -0.58
N LEU A 45 -3.12 7.45 0.26
CA LEU A 45 -3.01 6.79 1.55
C LEU A 45 -3.63 5.39 1.47
N SER A 46 -2.79 4.37 1.39
CA SER A 46 -3.22 2.98 1.19
C SER A 46 -4.02 2.44 2.40
N GLY A 47 -3.73 2.95 3.61
CA GLY A 47 -4.28 2.42 4.86
C GLY A 47 -3.46 1.26 5.44
N GLY A 48 -4.11 0.42 6.24
CA GLY A 48 -3.45 -0.72 6.92
C GLY A 48 -3.87 -0.94 8.38
N GLY A 49 -5.10 -0.58 8.74
CA GLY A 49 -5.60 -0.69 10.11
C GLY A 49 -4.77 0.15 11.07
N ALA A 50 -4.23 -0.46 12.13
CA ALA A 50 -3.38 0.23 13.11
C ALA A 50 -2.11 0.86 12.51
N LYS A 51 -1.58 0.32 11.40
CA LYS A 51 -0.43 0.93 10.69
C LYS A 51 -0.76 2.29 10.09
N GLY A 52 -2.05 2.62 9.96
CA GLY A 52 -2.50 3.95 9.55
C GLY A 52 -2.04 5.07 10.49
N ALA A 53 -1.66 4.77 11.75
CA ALA A 53 -1.06 5.73 12.67
C ALA A 53 0.32 6.22 12.20
N TYR A 54 1.14 5.32 11.65
CA TYR A 54 2.43 5.69 11.05
C TYR A 54 2.22 6.54 9.79
N GLU A 55 1.29 6.09 8.92
CA GLU A 55 0.90 6.81 7.72
C GLU A 55 0.41 8.24 8.03
N ALA A 56 -0.37 8.40 9.11
CA ALA A 56 -0.81 9.69 9.61
C ALA A 56 0.35 10.60 10.04
N GLY A 57 1.34 10.06 10.77
CA GLY A 57 2.52 10.83 11.17
C GLY A 57 3.33 11.33 9.96
N VAL A 58 3.53 10.46 8.96
CA VAL A 58 4.21 10.84 7.70
C VAL A 58 3.42 11.92 6.98
N ALA A 59 2.10 11.76 6.85
CA ALA A 59 1.26 12.72 6.16
C ALA A 59 1.23 14.08 6.88
N ALA A 60 1.17 14.09 8.22
CA ALA A 60 1.24 15.31 9.02
C ALA A 60 2.57 16.04 8.81
N TRP A 61 3.69 15.31 8.88
CA TRP A 61 5.01 15.88 8.63
C TRP A 61 5.15 16.48 7.22
N LEU A 62 4.60 15.83 6.19
CA LEU A 62 4.61 16.36 4.82
C LEU A 62 3.82 17.67 4.70
N VAL A 63 2.67 17.76 5.36
CA VAL A 63 1.84 18.98 5.40
C VAL A 63 2.58 20.10 6.14
N GLU A 64 3.19 19.81 7.29
CA GLU A 64 3.98 20.78 8.07
C GLU A 64 5.18 21.34 7.29
N ARG A 65 5.79 20.53 6.42
CA ARG A 65 6.91 20.94 5.55
C ARG A 65 6.45 21.73 4.31
N GLY A 66 5.16 22.03 4.19
CA GLY A 66 4.61 22.86 3.13
C GLY A 66 4.50 22.14 1.79
N LEU A 67 4.36 20.81 1.78
CA LEU A 67 4.13 20.07 0.54
C LEU A 67 2.79 20.51 -0.09
N PRO A 68 2.76 20.99 -1.35
CA PRO A 68 1.53 21.50 -1.98
C PRO A 68 0.64 20.34 -2.45
N ILE A 69 -0.06 19.70 -1.50
CA ILE A 69 -1.02 18.62 -1.77
C ILE A 69 -2.29 19.22 -2.37
N ARG A 70 -2.56 18.95 -3.64
CA ARG A 70 -3.79 19.40 -4.33
C ARG A 70 -4.93 18.40 -4.21
N LEU A 71 -4.61 17.12 -4.07
CA LEU A 71 -5.59 16.05 -3.95
C LEU A 71 -5.08 15.02 -2.95
N VAL A 72 -5.98 14.52 -2.12
CA VAL A 72 -5.70 13.42 -1.20
C VAL A 72 -6.75 12.33 -1.40
N ALA A 73 -6.30 11.09 -1.48
CA ALA A 73 -7.15 9.92 -1.61
C ALA A 73 -6.69 8.86 -0.61
N GLY A 74 -7.59 8.01 -0.15
CA GLY A 74 -7.18 6.89 0.68
C GLY A 74 -8.21 5.78 0.81
N SER A 75 -7.76 4.63 1.30
CA SER A 75 -8.59 3.43 1.53
C SER A 75 -8.52 3.00 3.00
N SER A 76 -9.63 2.49 3.55
CA SER A 76 -9.71 2.02 4.94
C SER A 76 -9.21 3.08 5.95
N ALA A 77 -8.26 2.76 6.82
CA ALA A 77 -7.58 3.73 7.70
C ALA A 77 -6.99 4.94 6.95
N GLY A 78 -6.49 4.73 5.74
CA GLY A 78 -5.96 5.78 4.89
C GLY A 78 -7.06 6.74 4.40
N ALA A 79 -8.30 6.27 4.25
CA ALA A 79 -9.44 7.13 3.94
C ALA A 79 -9.77 8.09 5.09
N LEU A 80 -9.68 7.61 6.34
CA LEU A 80 -9.82 8.44 7.53
C LEU A 80 -8.73 9.52 7.59
N ASN A 81 -7.48 9.14 7.32
CA ASN A 81 -6.38 10.11 7.25
C ASN A 81 -6.59 11.13 6.13
N ALA A 82 -6.97 10.67 4.94
CA ALA A 82 -7.24 11.52 3.78
C ALA A 82 -8.36 12.53 4.06
N ALA A 83 -9.44 12.11 4.72
CA ALA A 83 -10.55 12.99 5.09
C ALA A 83 -10.10 14.09 6.07
N MET A 84 -9.27 13.76 7.06
CA MET A 84 -8.75 14.74 8.02
C MET A 84 -7.83 15.78 7.35
N ILE A 85 -6.96 15.34 6.44
CA ILE A 85 -6.08 16.23 5.68
C ILE A 85 -6.90 17.12 4.75
N ALA A 86 -7.87 16.55 4.01
CA ALA A 86 -8.76 17.31 3.14
C ALA A 86 -9.58 18.35 3.91
N ALA A 87 -9.95 18.05 5.17
CA ALA A 87 -10.66 18.97 6.05
C ALA A 87 -9.75 20.02 6.73
N GLY A 88 -8.44 20.02 6.46
CA GLY A 88 -7.47 20.90 7.11
C GLY A 88 -7.29 20.63 8.60
N ARG A 89 -7.58 19.41 9.06
CA ARG A 89 -7.53 19.00 10.48
C ARG A 89 -6.35 18.11 10.82
N THR A 90 -5.23 18.32 10.14
CA THR A 90 -3.99 17.57 10.34
C THR A 90 -3.47 17.69 11.78
N ASP A 91 -3.73 18.84 12.43
CA ASP A 91 -3.44 19.10 13.86
C ASP A 91 -4.11 18.11 14.82
N ARG A 92 -5.25 17.52 14.43
CA ARG A 92 -6.01 16.59 15.26
C ARG A 92 -5.70 15.12 14.97
N LEU A 93 -4.88 14.86 13.96
CA LEU A 93 -4.62 13.51 13.47
C LEU A 93 -3.94 12.66 14.54
N GLU A 94 -2.96 13.22 15.26
CA GLU A 94 -2.30 12.54 16.37
C GLU A 94 -3.28 12.18 17.50
N ALA A 95 -4.08 13.15 17.95
CA ALA A 95 -5.05 12.94 19.01
C ALA A 95 -6.09 11.87 18.62
N LEU A 96 -6.54 11.89 17.36
CA LEU A 96 -7.43 10.87 16.83
C LEU A 96 -6.79 9.49 16.94
N TRP A 97 -5.58 9.30 16.43
CA TRP A 97 -4.90 8.00 16.44
C TRP A 97 -4.57 7.51 17.85
N ARG A 98 -4.16 8.39 18.76
CA ARG A 98 -3.94 8.04 20.17
C ARG A 98 -5.22 7.66 20.91
N GLY A 99 -6.37 8.18 20.48
CA GLY A 99 -7.68 7.89 21.06
C GLY A 99 -8.35 6.61 20.54
N LEU A 100 -7.80 5.97 19.51
CA LEU A 100 -8.35 4.74 18.95
C LEU A 100 -7.94 3.54 19.81
N THR A 101 -8.93 2.86 20.40
CA THR A 101 -8.75 1.57 21.06
C THR A 101 -9.36 0.47 20.22
N ARG A 102 -8.87 -0.76 20.39
CA ARG A 102 -9.38 -1.94 19.68
C ARG A 102 -10.89 -2.05 19.81
N ASP A 103 -11.44 -1.82 20.99
CA ASP A 103 -12.87 -2.02 21.27
C ASP A 103 -13.77 -0.97 20.61
N ARG A 104 -13.21 0.21 20.32
CA ARG A 104 -13.92 1.27 19.58
C ARG A 104 -13.97 1.02 18.07
N VAL A 105 -13.00 0.28 17.53
CA VAL A 105 -12.88 0.01 16.09
C VAL A 105 -13.42 -1.37 15.73
N TYR A 106 -13.13 -2.36 16.57
CA TYR A 106 -13.51 -3.76 16.40
C TYR A 106 -14.35 -4.22 17.59
N SER A 107 -15.68 -4.12 17.48
CA SER A 107 -16.57 -4.78 18.44
C SER A 107 -16.78 -6.24 18.03
N LEU A 108 -16.06 -7.17 18.67
CA LEU A 108 -16.33 -8.59 18.51
C LEU A 108 -17.60 -8.94 19.28
N ARG A 109 -18.72 -9.05 18.57
CA ARG A 109 -19.96 -9.57 19.15
C ARG A 109 -19.87 -11.08 19.21
N THR A 110 -19.67 -11.63 20.41
CA THR A 110 -19.60 -13.08 20.68
C THR A 110 -20.74 -13.86 20.02
N ARG A 111 -21.96 -13.30 20.04
CA ARG A 111 -23.13 -13.86 19.35
C ARG A 111 -22.96 -13.98 17.83
N VAL A 112 -22.34 -13.01 17.19
CA VAL A 112 -22.07 -13.04 15.74
C VAL A 112 -20.93 -14.00 15.44
N LEU A 113 -19.92 -14.07 16.31
CA LEU A 113 -18.79 -14.98 16.17
C LEU A 113 -19.22 -16.45 16.25
N PHE A 114 -20.03 -16.81 17.26
CA PHE A 114 -20.55 -18.16 17.42
C PHE A 114 -21.78 -18.45 16.55
N GLY A 115 -22.52 -17.41 16.13
CA GLY A 115 -23.64 -17.54 15.21
C GLY A 115 -23.24 -18.05 13.84
N GLY A 116 -22.01 -17.78 13.40
CA GLY A 116 -21.44 -18.33 12.16
C GLY A 116 -21.15 -19.83 12.20
N LEU A 117 -21.17 -20.47 13.38
CA LEU A 117 -21.01 -21.94 13.52
C LEU A 117 -22.34 -22.67 13.43
N LEU A 118 -23.46 -21.95 13.40
CA LEU A 118 -24.79 -22.53 13.31
C LEU A 118 -25.21 -22.71 11.84
N PRO A 119 -26.14 -23.64 11.55
CA PRO A 119 -26.75 -23.74 10.23
C PRO A 119 -27.39 -22.40 9.82
N GLY A 120 -27.22 -21.99 8.56
CA GLY A 120 -27.46 -20.60 8.12
C GLY A 120 -28.84 -20.01 8.46
N TRP A 121 -29.89 -20.81 8.54
CA TRP A 121 -31.23 -20.34 8.95
C TRP A 121 -31.30 -19.91 10.43
N LEU A 122 -30.49 -20.53 11.29
CA LEU A 122 -30.41 -20.22 12.72
C LEU A 122 -29.50 -19.01 12.99
N THR A 123 -28.49 -18.77 12.14
CA THR A 123 -27.66 -17.56 12.17
C THR A 123 -28.48 -16.29 11.92
N LEU A 124 -29.47 -16.35 11.02
CA LEU A 124 -30.37 -15.22 10.73
C LEU A 124 -31.19 -14.80 11.97
N LEU A 125 -31.68 -15.76 12.76
CA LEU A 125 -32.44 -15.48 14.00
C LEU A 125 -31.60 -14.79 15.09
N ILE A 126 -30.27 -14.86 15.01
CA ILE A 126 -29.34 -14.23 15.95
C ILE A 126 -28.90 -12.83 15.47
N LEU A 127 -28.99 -12.57 14.16
CA LEU A 127 -28.66 -11.28 13.56
C LEU A 127 -29.84 -10.29 13.58
N ASP A 128 -31.07 -10.80 13.61
CA ASP A 128 -32.31 -10.02 13.46
C ASP A 128 -32.90 -9.47 14.79
N ARG A 129 -32.04 -9.08 15.73
CA ARG A 129 -32.40 -8.54 17.06
C ARG A 129 -31.48 -7.39 17.47
#